data_AF-A0AAE6BVF3-F1
#
_entry.id   AF-A0AAE6BVF3-F1
#
_cell.length_a   1.000
_cell.length_b   1.000
_cell.length_c   1.000
_cell.angle_alpha   90.00
_cell.angle_beta   90.00
_cell.angle_gamma   90.00
#
_symmetry.space_group_name_H-M   'P 1'
#
loop_
_entity.id
_entity.type
_entity.pdbx_description
1 polymer ?
#
loop_
_entity_poly.entity_id
_entity_poly.type
_entity_poly.pdbx_seq_one_letter_code
_entity_poly.pdbx_strand_id
1 'polypeptide(L)'
;MIKHLLASAALVAALSASAAEVTLWEGSCNLGTSWSESFSIPQSELTVLGNESAVLTFHYTLDSKCTYWQYKPCSDVSGWTPLDVATELGNDYQCISVEAGSSKTDCPLGAKDIAAIKADGLRVQGYGMTVTKVTCETDKTVDENLLWEGECTLSWSSQGAIIPASKLKAGDLLKYTFSTAGSGSQVIVKGADWNDLLGSAKIAQKDIATGSAIVGVTQEMLDNCGANINVQGEGGCVLTKVERAGSFDPAGVVAYGERFCGTNVFTVLPESATQLAVTFTAAVDYAQLMNSSWTDLAATSSSKTNADGTVTYTFGLTADMISAINAKKELIINSNGKLISVNLPSGDDSGIADIVADENAPVEYFNLQGIRVENPENGLYIRRQGNKVSKVIIR
;
A
#
# COMPACT_ATOMS: atom_id res chain seq x y z
N MET A 1 -7.65 18.27 48.34
CA MET A 1 -6.41 18.15 49.11
C MET A 1 -5.31 17.70 48.16
N ILE A 2 -4.42 18.64 47.83
CA ILE A 2 -3.03 18.51 47.32
C ILE A 2 -2.66 17.12 46.74
N LYS A 3 -2.77 16.98 45.43
CA LYS A 3 -1.95 16.04 44.62
C LYS A 3 -1.39 16.65 43.32
N HIS A 4 -1.65 17.94 43.05
CA HIS A 4 -1.41 18.55 41.74
C HIS A 4 -0.16 19.44 41.62
N LEU A 5 0.83 19.39 42.52
CA LEU A 5 1.97 20.31 42.43
C LEU A 5 3.37 19.69 42.41
N LEU A 6 3.53 18.37 42.37
CA LEU A 6 4.87 17.74 42.41
C LEU A 6 5.14 16.63 41.38
N ALA A 7 4.18 16.26 40.52
CA ALA A 7 4.41 15.24 39.48
C ALA A 7 4.95 15.82 38.16
N SER A 8 4.99 17.14 37.99
CA SER A 8 5.31 17.79 36.70
C SER A 8 6.78 18.26 36.57
N ALA A 9 7.70 17.78 37.41
CA ALA A 9 9.09 18.26 37.38
C ALA A 9 10.18 17.17 37.56
N ALA A 10 9.84 15.88 37.58
CA ALA A 10 10.81 14.81 37.88
C ALA A 10 10.71 13.56 36.99
N LEU A 11 10.21 13.69 35.76
CA LEU A 11 10.48 12.72 34.69
C LEU A 11 10.95 13.43 33.41
N VAL A 12 11.76 14.48 33.53
CA VAL A 12 12.60 14.95 32.41
C VAL A 12 13.98 14.33 32.62
N ALA A 13 14.08 13.02 32.39
CA ALA A 13 15.35 12.33 32.33
C ALA A 13 15.97 12.63 30.94
N ALA A 14 16.78 13.69 30.90
CA ALA A 14 17.81 13.97 29.90
C ALA A 14 17.50 13.50 28.46
N LEU A 15 16.63 14.23 27.74
CA LEU A 15 16.70 14.19 26.29
C LEU A 15 18.04 14.80 25.86
N SER A 16 18.83 13.99 25.17
CA SER A 16 20.11 14.37 24.59
C SER A 16 19.89 15.52 23.60
N ALA A 17 20.92 16.36 23.42
CA ALA A 17 20.88 17.53 22.52
C ALA A 17 20.70 17.18 21.01
N SER A 18 20.27 15.97 20.68
CA SER A 18 20.09 15.41 19.34
C SER A 18 18.71 14.80 19.09
N ALA A 19 17.76 14.88 20.03
CA ALA A 19 16.42 14.32 19.82
C ALA A 19 15.64 15.17 18.81
N ALA A 20 15.05 14.53 17.81
CA ALA A 20 14.20 15.18 16.81
C ALA A 20 12.73 15.12 17.24
N GLU A 21 11.99 16.21 17.05
CA GLU A 21 10.53 16.20 17.15
C GLU A 21 9.97 15.49 15.91
N VAL A 22 9.19 14.43 16.15
CA VAL A 22 8.48 13.69 15.12
C VAL A 22 6.98 13.91 15.29
N THR A 23 6.29 14.19 14.19
CA THR A 23 4.83 14.29 14.17
C THR A 23 4.24 12.90 13.98
N LEU A 24 3.50 12.43 14.98
CA LEU A 24 2.82 11.12 14.97
C LEU A 24 1.42 11.24 14.37
N TRP A 25 0.79 12.40 14.54
CA TRP A 25 -0.52 12.70 13.99
C TRP A 25 -0.69 14.21 13.84
N GLU A 26 -1.36 14.63 12.77
CA GLU A 26 -1.75 16.02 12.54
C GLU A 26 -3.12 16.05 11.88
N GLY A 27 -3.99 16.95 12.33
CA GLY A 27 -5.37 17.03 11.88
C GLY A 27 -6.18 18.04 12.66
N SER A 28 -7.50 17.84 12.71
CA SER A 28 -8.40 18.63 13.54
C SER A 28 -9.53 17.75 14.04
N CYS A 29 -9.40 17.28 15.29
CA CYS A 29 -10.42 16.47 15.95
C CYS A 29 -11.02 17.27 17.10
N ASN A 30 -12.24 17.77 16.91
CA ASN A 30 -13.01 18.41 17.98
C ASN A 30 -13.65 17.33 18.85
N LEU A 31 -13.16 17.15 20.06
CA LEU A 31 -13.61 16.11 20.99
C LEU A 31 -15.01 16.42 21.58
N GLY A 32 -15.54 17.62 21.32
CA GLY A 32 -16.91 18.00 21.68
C GLY A 32 -17.15 17.94 23.19
N THR A 33 -18.42 17.77 23.58
CA THR A 33 -18.83 17.70 25.00
C THR A 33 -19.64 16.45 25.33
N SER A 34 -19.63 15.47 24.44
CA SER A 34 -20.45 14.25 24.51
C SER A 34 -19.65 12.97 24.71
N TRP A 35 -18.31 13.05 24.70
CA TRP A 35 -17.42 11.88 24.74
C TRP A 35 -17.66 10.87 23.61
N SER A 36 -18.26 11.31 22.50
CA SER A 36 -18.51 10.49 21.31
C SER A 36 -17.38 10.58 20.29
N GLU A 37 -16.65 11.69 20.30
CA GLU A 37 -15.64 12.01 19.31
C GLU A 37 -14.27 11.49 19.73
N SER A 38 -13.51 10.98 18.75
CA SER A 38 -12.17 10.46 18.96
C SER A 38 -11.36 10.52 17.68
N PHE A 39 -10.05 10.41 17.82
CA PHE A 39 -9.15 10.11 16.70
C PHE A 39 -8.19 8.97 17.08
N SER A 40 -7.61 8.37 16.06
CA SER A 40 -6.63 7.28 16.20
C SER A 40 -5.30 7.65 15.55
N ILE A 41 -4.22 7.18 16.18
CA ILE A 41 -2.88 7.14 15.64
C ILE A 41 -2.54 5.66 15.39
N PRO A 42 -2.36 5.23 14.14
CA PRO A 42 -2.12 3.83 13.84
C PRO A 42 -0.73 3.38 14.29
N GLN A 43 -0.55 2.06 14.47
CA GLN A 43 0.70 1.48 15.00
C GLN A 43 1.93 1.87 14.16
N SER A 44 1.73 2.05 12.85
CA SER A 44 2.75 2.50 11.89
C SER A 44 3.42 3.80 12.28
N GLU A 45 2.66 4.76 12.83
CA GLU A 45 3.19 6.06 13.28
C GLU A 45 3.97 5.93 14.60
N LEU A 46 3.70 4.89 15.38
CA LEU A 46 4.23 4.70 16.73
C LEU A 46 5.54 3.89 16.76
N THR A 47 6.00 3.42 15.60
CA THR A 47 7.27 2.69 15.44
C THR A 47 8.50 3.49 15.89
N VAL A 48 8.41 4.82 15.78
CA VAL A 48 9.50 5.76 16.15
C VAL A 48 9.76 5.81 17.66
N LEU A 49 8.80 5.36 18.48
CA LEU A 49 8.91 5.39 19.93
C LEU A 49 9.96 4.38 20.41
N GLY A 50 10.61 4.68 21.54
CA GLY A 50 11.40 3.73 22.32
C GLY A 50 10.57 2.54 22.81
N ASN A 51 11.13 1.73 23.71
CA ASN A 51 10.40 0.62 24.34
C ASN A 51 10.20 0.81 25.85
N GLU A 52 11.02 1.64 26.50
CA GLU A 52 11.01 1.80 27.97
C GLU A 52 10.23 3.03 28.43
N SER A 53 10.41 4.15 27.74
CA SER A 53 9.72 5.41 28.03
C SER A 53 9.62 6.26 26.76
N ALA A 54 8.58 7.09 26.70
CA ALA A 54 8.34 8.08 25.66
C ALA A 54 7.49 9.22 26.23
N VAL A 55 7.51 10.39 25.59
CA VAL A 55 6.59 11.48 25.92
C VAL A 55 5.82 11.82 24.65
N LEU A 56 4.49 11.73 24.73
CA LEU A 56 3.62 12.26 23.69
C LEU A 56 3.20 13.68 24.06
N THR A 57 3.40 14.64 23.16
CA THR A 57 2.92 16.00 23.33
C THR A 57 1.67 16.22 22.50
N PHE A 58 0.54 16.46 23.17
CA PHE A 58 -0.74 16.79 22.54
C PHE A 58 -0.85 18.29 22.38
N HIS A 59 -1.04 18.77 21.15
CA HIS A 59 -1.32 20.17 20.84
C HIS A 59 -2.81 20.34 20.56
N TYR A 60 -3.40 21.40 21.11
CA TYR A 60 -4.85 21.60 21.05
C TYR A 60 -5.26 23.06 21.18
N THR A 61 -6.52 23.32 20.84
CA THR A 61 -7.25 24.52 21.23
C THR A 61 -8.37 24.15 22.21
N LEU A 62 -8.67 25.05 23.14
CA LEU A 62 -9.68 24.84 24.18
C LEU A 62 -10.98 25.57 23.82
N ASP A 63 -12.12 24.88 23.93
CA ASP A 63 -13.43 25.52 23.79
C ASP A 63 -13.68 26.40 25.00
N SER A 64 -13.64 27.72 24.77
CA SER A 64 -13.90 28.76 25.77
C SER A 64 -15.26 28.67 26.47
N LYS A 65 -16.23 27.91 25.92
CA LYS A 65 -17.54 27.67 26.55
C LYS A 65 -17.50 26.60 27.62
N CYS A 66 -16.47 25.77 27.63
CA CYS A 66 -16.28 24.73 28.63
C CYS A 66 -15.61 25.31 29.89
N THR A 67 -15.88 24.69 31.03
CA THR A 67 -15.24 25.04 32.32
C THR A 67 -14.11 24.09 32.71
N TYR A 68 -13.94 23.00 31.95
CA TYR A 68 -12.88 22.01 32.11
C TYR A 68 -12.59 21.34 30.76
N TRP A 69 -11.40 20.76 30.64
CA TRP A 69 -10.88 20.14 29.43
C TRP A 69 -10.08 18.90 29.79
N GLN A 70 -10.38 17.80 29.12
CA GLN A 70 -9.79 16.50 29.43
C GLN A 70 -9.58 15.69 28.17
N TYR A 71 -8.62 14.78 28.24
CA TYR A 71 -8.41 13.73 27.24
C TYR A 71 -8.17 12.38 27.93
N LYS A 72 -8.39 11.30 27.19
CA LYS A 72 -8.21 9.93 27.65
C LYS A 72 -7.46 9.14 26.58
N PRO A 73 -6.17 8.82 26.81
CA PRO A 73 -5.42 7.96 25.92
C PRO A 73 -5.77 6.49 26.19
N CYS A 74 -6.07 5.77 25.12
CA CYS A 74 -6.48 4.37 25.13
C CYS A 74 -5.70 3.57 24.08
N SER A 75 -5.54 2.27 24.30
CA SER A 75 -5.23 1.34 23.21
C SER A 75 -6.39 1.33 22.20
N ASP A 76 -6.10 1.27 20.90
CA ASP A 76 -7.09 1.29 19.82
C ASP A 76 -7.73 -0.07 19.52
N VAL A 77 -8.21 -0.71 20.58
CA VAL A 77 -9.03 -1.93 20.52
C VAL A 77 -10.49 -1.64 20.83
N SER A 78 -11.35 -2.61 20.51
CA SER A 78 -12.74 -2.58 20.95
C SER A 78 -12.83 -2.42 22.47
N GLY A 79 -13.68 -1.50 22.92
CA GLY A 79 -13.84 -1.16 24.34
C GLY A 79 -12.93 -0.04 24.85
N TRP A 80 -12.04 0.50 23.99
CA TRP A 80 -11.25 1.70 24.27
C TRP A 80 -10.50 1.62 25.60
N THR A 81 -9.74 0.54 25.77
CA THR A 81 -9.03 0.24 27.01
C THR A 81 -8.06 1.38 27.37
N PRO A 82 -8.25 2.06 28.51
CA PRO A 82 -7.38 3.15 28.94
C PRO A 82 -5.95 2.67 29.15
N LEU A 83 -4.98 3.52 28.82
CA LEU A 83 -3.57 3.29 29.14
C LEU A 83 -3.31 3.45 30.65
N ASP A 84 -2.24 2.86 31.16
CA ASP A 84 -1.83 2.94 32.58
C ASP A 84 -1.60 4.41 32.96
N VAL A 85 -0.96 5.22 32.11
CA VAL A 85 -0.81 6.68 32.31
C VAL A 85 -2.14 7.39 32.57
N ALA A 86 -3.24 6.95 31.94
CA ALA A 86 -4.56 7.54 32.14
C ALA A 86 -5.09 7.26 33.55
N THR A 87 -4.73 6.11 34.13
CA THR A 87 -5.04 5.77 35.52
C THR A 87 -4.15 6.51 36.50
N GLU A 88 -2.87 6.72 36.16
CA GLU A 88 -1.90 7.38 37.03
C GLU A 88 -2.11 8.90 37.13
N LEU A 89 -2.39 9.55 35.99
CA LEU A 89 -2.51 11.01 35.90
C LEU A 89 -3.97 11.49 35.84
N GLY A 90 -4.90 10.61 35.49
CA GLY A 90 -6.30 10.95 35.33
C GLY A 90 -7.08 11.03 36.64
N ASN A 91 -8.33 11.47 36.51
CA ASN A 91 -9.33 11.39 37.58
C ASN A 91 -9.90 9.97 37.73
N ASP A 92 -10.96 9.80 38.55
CA ASP A 92 -11.61 8.50 38.77
C ASP A 92 -12.20 7.86 37.49
N TYR A 93 -12.33 8.62 36.40
CA TYR A 93 -12.74 8.15 35.07
C TYR A 93 -11.54 7.93 34.13
N GLN A 94 -10.32 8.01 34.65
CA GLN A 94 -9.05 7.92 33.93
C GLN A 94 -8.94 8.98 32.83
N CYS A 95 -9.50 10.17 33.08
CA CYS A 95 -9.43 11.31 32.17
C CYS A 95 -8.40 12.30 32.70
N ILE A 96 -7.40 12.61 31.88
CA ILE A 96 -6.30 13.51 32.20
C ILE A 96 -6.77 14.94 31.92
N SER A 97 -6.70 15.81 32.92
CA SER A 97 -7.10 17.22 32.79
C SER A 97 -5.98 18.06 32.23
N VAL A 98 -6.33 19.06 31.41
CA VAL A 98 -5.39 20.09 30.97
C VAL A 98 -5.73 21.44 31.58
N GLU A 99 -4.73 22.31 31.67
CA GLU A 99 -4.85 23.62 32.32
C GLU A 99 -5.63 24.63 31.46
N ALA A 100 -6.37 25.52 32.11
CA ALA A 100 -7.06 26.59 31.39
C ALA A 100 -6.04 27.51 30.68
N GLY A 101 -6.27 27.79 29.40
CA GLY A 101 -5.40 28.64 28.58
C GLY A 101 -4.13 27.96 28.07
N SER A 102 -3.89 26.67 28.38
CA SER A 102 -2.82 25.93 27.73
C SER A 102 -3.17 25.61 26.28
N SER A 103 -2.13 25.36 25.47
CA SER A 103 -2.26 24.94 24.06
C SER A 103 -1.59 23.59 23.78
N LYS A 104 -0.96 23.00 24.81
CA LYS A 104 -0.35 21.68 24.73
C LYS A 104 -0.21 21.02 26.11
N THR A 105 -0.12 19.70 26.15
CA THR A 105 0.23 18.93 27.35
C THR A 105 1.11 17.75 26.98
N ASP A 106 1.98 17.37 27.90
CA ASP A 106 2.81 16.18 27.78
C ASP A 106 2.13 15.00 28.48
N CYS A 107 2.27 13.83 27.87
CA CYS A 107 1.73 12.56 28.33
C CYS A 107 2.89 11.54 28.36
N PRO A 108 3.56 11.36 29.52
CA PRO A 108 4.64 10.41 29.66
C PRO A 108 4.09 8.98 29.61
N LEU A 109 4.67 8.13 28.77
CA LEU A 109 4.30 6.73 28.63
C LEU A 109 5.39 5.84 29.21
N GLY A 110 4.98 4.82 29.97
CA GLY A 110 5.84 3.73 30.39
C GLY A 110 5.87 2.58 29.38
N ALA A 111 6.76 1.60 29.61
CA ALA A 111 6.97 0.46 28.72
C ALA A 111 5.67 -0.31 28.37
N LYS A 112 4.75 -0.47 29.33
CA LYS A 112 3.47 -1.17 29.10
C LYS A 112 2.55 -0.40 28.14
N ASP A 113 2.44 0.90 28.32
CA ASP A 113 1.62 1.75 27.46
C ASP A 113 2.18 1.76 26.04
N ILE A 114 3.50 1.89 25.91
CA ILE A 114 4.19 1.83 24.62
C ILE A 114 3.95 0.48 23.93
N ALA A 115 4.08 -0.63 24.66
CA ALA A 115 3.83 -1.96 24.11
C ALA A 115 2.38 -2.11 23.63
N ALA A 116 1.40 -1.62 24.41
CA ALA A 116 -0.01 -1.65 24.05
C ALA A 116 -0.29 -0.84 22.77
N ILE A 117 0.17 0.41 22.68
CA ILE A 117 -0.12 1.24 21.50
C ILE A 117 0.68 0.82 20.26
N LYS A 118 1.84 0.16 20.40
CA LYS A 118 2.54 -0.45 19.27
C LYS A 118 1.85 -1.70 18.75
N ALA A 119 1.13 -2.43 19.61
CA ALA A 119 0.33 -3.57 19.20
C ALA A 119 -1.00 -3.14 18.56
N ASP A 120 -1.68 -2.16 19.16
CA ASP A 120 -3.08 -1.88 18.86
C ASP A 120 -3.31 -0.55 18.15
N GLY A 121 -2.39 0.40 18.29
CA GLY A 121 -2.59 1.81 17.96
C GLY A 121 -2.99 2.61 19.20
N LEU A 122 -2.95 3.94 19.09
CA LEU A 122 -3.40 4.86 20.12
C LEU A 122 -4.73 5.47 19.70
N ARG A 123 -5.76 5.36 20.55
CA ARG A 123 -7.00 6.13 20.42
C ARG A 123 -7.04 7.21 21.49
N VAL A 124 -7.53 8.39 21.11
CA VAL A 124 -7.73 9.50 22.05
C VAL A 124 -9.14 10.03 21.97
N GLN A 125 -9.78 10.09 23.13
CA GLN A 125 -11.06 10.76 23.37
C GLN A 125 -10.87 11.93 24.31
N GLY A 126 -11.90 12.76 24.45
CA GLY A 126 -11.84 13.83 25.41
C GLY A 126 -13.08 14.70 25.43
N TYR A 127 -12.89 15.88 25.99
CA TYR A 127 -13.94 16.83 26.26
C TYR A 127 -13.43 18.27 26.16
N GLY A 128 -14.21 19.11 25.49
CA GLY A 128 -14.07 20.56 25.42
C GLY A 128 -12.90 21.05 24.59
N MET A 129 -12.16 20.20 23.90
CA MET A 129 -10.94 20.59 23.19
C MET A 129 -10.92 20.09 21.75
N THR A 130 -10.17 20.78 20.90
CA THR A 130 -9.84 20.32 19.55
C THR A 130 -8.36 20.00 19.50
N VAL A 131 -8.03 18.71 19.37
CA VAL A 131 -6.64 18.25 19.20
C VAL A 131 -6.24 18.45 17.75
N THR A 132 -5.07 19.05 17.54
CA THR A 132 -4.59 19.44 16.21
C THR A 132 -3.31 18.73 15.81
N LYS A 133 -2.50 18.30 16.78
CA LYS A 133 -1.23 17.62 16.52
C LYS A 133 -0.84 16.76 17.71
N VAL A 134 -0.19 15.63 17.44
CA VAL A 134 0.48 14.81 18.46
C VAL A 134 1.91 14.58 17.99
N THR A 135 2.87 14.90 18.85
CA THR A 135 4.30 14.72 18.58
C THR A 135 4.96 13.86 19.64
N CYS A 136 6.17 13.38 19.34
CA CYS A 136 7.10 12.88 20.33
C CYS A 136 8.51 13.35 19.98
N GLU A 137 9.38 13.36 20.99
CA GLU A 137 10.83 13.49 20.75
C GLU A 137 11.46 12.10 20.70
N THR A 138 12.34 11.86 19.73
CA THR A 138 13.07 10.60 19.60
C THR A 138 14.51 10.86 19.16
N ASP A 139 15.45 10.11 19.72
CA ASP A 139 16.85 10.07 19.31
C ASP A 139 17.11 8.99 18.24
N LYS A 140 16.08 8.20 17.91
CA LYS A 140 16.15 7.20 16.85
C LYS A 140 16.23 7.86 15.47
N THR A 141 17.09 7.32 14.63
CA THR A 141 17.02 7.57 13.19
C THR A 141 15.69 7.03 12.65
N VAL A 142 14.88 7.91 12.09
CA VAL A 142 13.61 7.53 11.45
C VAL A 142 13.91 6.97 10.05
N ASP A 143 13.60 5.70 9.82
CA ASP A 143 13.62 5.11 8.49
C ASP A 143 12.33 5.50 7.76
N GLU A 144 12.43 6.43 6.81
CA GLU A 144 11.28 6.90 6.04
C GLU A 144 10.61 5.78 5.25
N ASN A 145 11.33 4.71 4.89
CA ASN A 145 10.79 3.58 4.13
C ASN A 145 10.07 2.57 5.00
N LEU A 146 10.29 2.58 6.32
CA LEU A 146 9.56 1.72 7.24
C LEU A 146 8.15 2.26 7.41
N LEU A 147 7.16 1.49 6.93
CA LEU A 147 5.76 1.84 7.05
C LEU A 147 5.10 1.17 8.24
N TRP A 148 5.54 -0.02 8.61
CA TRP A 148 5.04 -0.76 9.76
C TRP A 148 6.04 -1.85 10.16
N GLU A 149 6.25 -2.04 11.46
CA GLU A 149 6.91 -3.22 12.03
C GLU A 149 6.11 -3.73 13.21
N GLY A 150 6.11 -5.05 13.40
CA GLY A 150 5.42 -5.69 14.51
C GLY A 150 5.40 -7.20 14.34
N GLU A 151 4.53 -7.87 15.09
CA GLU A 151 4.20 -9.27 14.86
C GLU A 151 2.68 -9.41 14.94
N CYS A 152 2.03 -9.63 13.79
CA CYS A 152 0.58 -9.76 13.73
C CYS A 152 0.20 -11.08 13.07
N THR A 153 -0.46 -11.96 13.83
CA THR A 153 -1.09 -13.16 13.28
C THR A 153 -2.43 -12.77 12.67
N LEU A 154 -2.53 -12.87 11.34
CA LEU A 154 -3.68 -12.38 10.60
C LEU A 154 -4.88 -13.34 10.67
N SER A 155 -6.02 -12.77 11.03
CA SER A 155 -7.37 -13.34 10.98
C SER A 155 -8.39 -12.29 10.52
N TRP A 156 -9.60 -12.70 10.14
CA TRP A 156 -10.65 -11.75 9.74
C TRP A 156 -11.08 -10.79 10.86
N SER A 157 -10.68 -11.04 12.10
CA SER A 157 -10.90 -10.14 13.23
C SER A 157 -9.65 -9.33 13.62
N SER A 158 -8.50 -9.63 13.02
CA SER A 158 -7.24 -8.93 13.31
C SER A 158 -7.18 -7.57 12.62
N GLN A 159 -6.50 -6.63 13.29
CA GLN A 159 -6.03 -5.39 12.66
C GLN A 159 -4.55 -5.58 12.34
N GLY A 160 -4.23 -5.89 11.09
CA GLY A 160 -2.85 -5.93 10.61
C GLY A 160 -2.27 -4.52 10.48
N ALA A 161 -1.24 -4.37 9.64
CA ALA A 161 -0.65 -3.06 9.39
C ALA A 161 -1.70 -2.05 8.87
N ILE A 162 -1.79 -0.90 9.53
CA ILE A 162 -2.58 0.27 9.09
C ILE A 162 -1.59 1.34 8.62
N ILE A 163 -1.65 1.73 7.35
CA ILE A 163 -0.69 2.65 6.74
C ILE A 163 -1.45 3.89 6.24
N PRO A 164 -1.19 5.10 6.77
CA PRO A 164 -1.87 6.30 6.32
C PRO A 164 -1.66 6.57 4.83
N ALA A 165 -2.74 6.93 4.14
CA ALA A 165 -2.70 7.24 2.72
C ALA A 165 -1.81 8.47 2.42
N SER A 166 -1.70 9.40 3.39
CA SER A 166 -0.81 10.56 3.32
C SER A 166 0.68 10.22 3.21
N LYS A 167 1.06 8.99 3.58
CA LYS A 167 2.44 8.47 3.43
C LYS A 167 2.67 7.79 2.08
N LEU A 168 1.65 7.64 1.26
CA LEU A 168 1.70 6.85 0.03
C LEU A 168 1.49 7.73 -1.19
N LYS A 169 2.08 7.33 -2.30
CA LYS A 169 1.80 7.88 -3.62
C LYS A 169 1.60 6.76 -4.63
N ALA A 170 0.84 7.05 -5.68
CA ALA A 170 0.70 6.13 -6.79
C ALA A 170 2.10 5.85 -7.38
N GLY A 171 2.40 4.59 -7.61
CA GLY A 171 3.71 4.13 -8.06
C GLY A 171 4.62 3.62 -6.93
N ASP A 172 4.27 3.75 -5.64
CA ASP A 172 5.06 3.13 -4.57
C ASP A 172 4.98 1.60 -4.62
N LEU A 173 6.09 0.89 -4.38
CA LEU A 173 6.10 -0.56 -4.18
C LEU A 173 6.21 -0.88 -2.69
N LEU A 174 5.18 -1.50 -2.13
CA LEU A 174 5.12 -1.90 -0.73
C LEU A 174 5.47 -3.38 -0.60
N LYS A 175 6.47 -3.70 0.22
CA LYS A 175 6.86 -5.07 0.54
C LYS A 175 6.28 -5.49 1.88
N TYR A 176 5.47 -6.53 1.85
CA TYR A 176 4.89 -7.18 3.02
C TYR A 176 5.74 -8.40 3.34
N THR A 177 6.33 -8.45 4.53
CA THR A 177 7.20 -9.55 4.98
C THR A 177 6.46 -10.42 5.99
N PHE A 178 6.58 -11.74 5.82
CA PHE A 178 5.90 -12.73 6.62
C PHE A 178 6.90 -13.69 7.27
N SER A 179 6.77 -13.91 8.58
CA SER A 179 7.58 -14.90 9.31
C SER A 179 6.99 -16.30 9.26
N THR A 180 5.67 -16.40 9.13
CA THR A 180 4.92 -17.66 9.04
C THR A 180 3.91 -17.58 7.92
N ALA A 181 3.91 -18.58 7.03
CA ALA A 181 3.00 -18.60 5.90
C ALA A 181 1.56 -18.91 6.28
N GLY A 182 1.32 -19.77 7.29
CA GLY A 182 -0.03 -20.25 7.61
C GLY A 182 -0.58 -21.23 6.57
N SER A 183 -1.52 -22.08 6.98
CA SER A 183 -2.15 -23.06 6.08
C SER A 183 -3.40 -22.48 5.45
N GLY A 184 -3.52 -22.56 4.12
CA GLY A 184 -4.64 -21.97 3.38
C GLY A 184 -4.76 -20.45 3.55
N SER A 185 -3.67 -19.80 3.92
CA SER A 185 -3.69 -18.39 4.27
C SER A 185 -3.94 -17.49 3.07
N GLN A 186 -4.45 -16.30 3.38
CA GLN A 186 -4.64 -15.25 2.40
C GLN A 186 -4.54 -13.91 3.10
N VAL A 187 -4.02 -12.92 2.38
CA VAL A 187 -3.94 -11.54 2.82
C VAL A 187 -4.54 -10.63 1.77
N ILE A 188 -5.36 -9.70 2.22
CA ILE A 188 -6.04 -8.72 1.40
C ILE A 188 -5.69 -7.33 1.93
N VAL A 189 -5.41 -6.44 0.99
CA VAL A 189 -5.24 -5.02 1.25
C VAL A 189 -6.64 -4.39 1.27
N LYS A 190 -6.95 -3.63 2.31
CA LYS A 190 -8.28 -3.08 2.60
C LYS A 190 -8.25 -1.56 2.64
N GLY A 191 -9.37 -0.91 2.35
CA GLY A 191 -9.55 0.52 2.61
C GLY A 191 -9.79 0.80 4.11
N ALA A 192 -9.88 2.09 4.46
CA ALA A 192 -10.23 2.55 5.81
C ALA A 192 -11.59 2.04 6.30
N ASP A 193 -12.47 1.66 5.39
CA ASP A 193 -13.79 1.07 5.65
C ASP A 193 -13.77 -0.47 5.75
N TRP A 194 -12.59 -1.09 5.69
CA TRP A 194 -12.36 -2.55 5.70
C TRP A 194 -12.91 -3.33 4.50
N ASN A 195 -13.37 -2.63 3.46
CA ASN A 195 -13.68 -3.26 2.18
C ASN A 195 -12.41 -3.64 1.43
N ASP A 196 -12.49 -4.66 0.57
CA ASP A 196 -11.38 -5.06 -0.32
C ASP A 196 -10.96 -3.85 -1.15
N LEU A 197 -9.68 -3.49 -1.08
CA LEU A 197 -9.22 -2.26 -1.70
C LEU A 197 -9.11 -2.46 -3.21
N LEU A 198 -9.90 -1.67 -3.94
CA LEU A 198 -9.80 -1.60 -5.39
C LEU A 198 -8.40 -1.16 -5.81
N GLY A 199 -7.94 -1.67 -6.94
CA GLY A 199 -6.60 -1.42 -7.45
C GLY A 199 -5.53 -2.37 -6.88
N SER A 200 -5.93 -3.44 -6.17
CA SER A 200 -5.02 -4.38 -5.51
C SER A 200 -5.29 -5.84 -5.90
N ALA A 201 -4.35 -6.71 -5.58
CA ALA A 201 -4.48 -8.15 -5.79
C ALA A 201 -4.25 -8.91 -4.48
N LYS A 202 -5.10 -9.91 -4.23
CA LYS A 202 -4.98 -10.81 -3.08
C LYS A 202 -3.59 -11.47 -3.07
N ILE A 203 -3.03 -11.57 -1.87
CA ILE A 203 -1.78 -12.28 -1.61
C ILE A 203 -2.17 -13.67 -1.11
N ALA A 204 -2.01 -14.69 -1.96
CA ALA A 204 -2.41 -16.05 -1.64
C ALA A 204 -1.33 -16.76 -0.81
N GLN A 205 -1.68 -17.88 -0.16
CA GLN A 205 -0.76 -18.71 0.63
C GLN A 205 0.57 -18.98 -0.08
N LYS A 206 0.54 -19.25 -1.40
CA LYS A 206 1.74 -19.51 -2.21
C LYS A 206 2.66 -18.29 -2.29
N ASP A 207 2.11 -17.08 -2.35
CA ASP A 207 2.88 -15.83 -2.33
C ASP A 207 3.49 -15.63 -0.93
N ILE A 208 2.68 -15.79 0.12
CA ILE A 208 3.10 -15.63 1.53
C ILE A 208 4.23 -16.61 1.87
N ALA A 209 4.16 -17.85 1.37
CA ALA A 209 5.17 -18.89 1.56
C ALA A 209 6.55 -18.55 0.98
N THR A 210 6.65 -17.53 0.11
CA THR A 210 7.95 -17.02 -0.37
C THR A 210 8.64 -16.11 0.65
N GLY A 211 7.98 -15.77 1.75
CA GLY A 211 8.48 -14.91 2.82
C GLY A 211 8.16 -13.43 2.64
N SER A 212 7.83 -12.99 1.42
CA SER A 212 7.34 -11.61 1.20
C SER A 212 6.55 -11.46 -0.09
N ALA A 213 5.67 -10.47 -0.15
CA ALA A 213 4.95 -10.09 -1.37
C ALA A 213 5.04 -8.58 -1.62
N ILE A 214 5.11 -8.19 -2.89
CA ILE A 214 5.08 -6.78 -3.31
C ILE A 214 3.63 -6.40 -3.69
N VAL A 215 3.13 -5.26 -3.23
CA VAL A 215 1.92 -4.62 -3.75
C VAL A 215 2.32 -3.24 -4.24
N GLY A 216 2.04 -2.93 -5.50
CA GLY A 216 2.19 -1.57 -6.01
C GLY A 216 0.95 -0.74 -5.65
N VAL A 217 1.18 0.45 -5.09
CA VAL A 217 0.12 1.45 -4.83
C VAL A 217 -0.35 2.01 -6.16
N THR A 218 -1.54 1.63 -6.61
CA THR A 218 -2.15 2.15 -7.83
C THR A 218 -2.91 3.44 -7.56
N GLN A 219 -3.29 4.17 -8.62
CA GLN A 219 -4.16 5.33 -8.46
C GLN A 219 -5.54 4.92 -7.92
N GLU A 220 -6.09 3.79 -8.40
CA GLU A 220 -7.37 3.25 -7.92
C GLU A 220 -7.35 2.94 -6.41
N MET A 221 -6.22 2.44 -5.88
CA MET A 221 -6.05 2.27 -4.43
C MET A 221 -6.16 3.60 -3.69
N LEU A 222 -5.46 4.64 -4.13
CA LEU A 222 -5.51 5.95 -3.46
C LEU A 222 -6.90 6.59 -3.51
N ASP A 223 -7.58 6.46 -4.64
CA ASP A 223 -8.93 7.01 -4.82
C ASP A 223 -9.98 6.33 -3.93
N ASN A 224 -9.73 5.08 -3.50
CA ASN A 224 -10.69 4.25 -2.78
C ASN A 224 -10.26 3.89 -1.34
N CYS A 225 -9.05 4.24 -0.90
CA CYS A 225 -8.56 3.85 0.43
C CYS A 225 -9.10 4.70 1.58
N GLY A 226 -9.57 5.93 1.31
CA GLY A 226 -9.92 6.88 2.36
C GLY A 226 -8.68 7.37 3.10
N ALA A 227 -8.65 7.27 4.43
CA ALA A 227 -7.55 7.81 5.24
C ALA A 227 -6.31 6.89 5.30
N ASN A 228 -6.46 5.60 5.04
CA ASN A 228 -5.42 4.60 5.21
C ASN A 228 -5.67 3.35 4.37
N ILE A 229 -4.61 2.58 4.21
CA ILE A 229 -4.63 1.23 3.68
C ILE A 229 -4.37 0.27 4.84
N ASN A 230 -5.22 -0.75 4.96
CA ASN A 230 -5.19 -1.71 6.05
C ASN A 230 -4.82 -3.10 5.53
N VAL A 231 -4.20 -3.92 6.37
CA VAL A 231 -3.90 -5.31 6.07
C VAL A 231 -4.79 -6.21 6.90
N GLN A 232 -5.49 -7.12 6.24
CA GLN A 232 -6.28 -8.16 6.88
C GLN A 232 -6.01 -9.49 6.18
N GLY A 233 -6.16 -10.60 6.88
CA GLY A 233 -5.97 -11.91 6.29
C GLY A 233 -6.63 -13.01 7.09
N GLU A 234 -6.40 -14.26 6.70
CA GLU A 234 -6.89 -15.44 7.40
C GLU A 234 -5.89 -16.59 7.22
N GLY A 235 -6.07 -17.67 8.00
CA GLY A 235 -5.22 -18.86 7.92
C GLY A 235 -3.91 -18.76 8.70
N GLY A 236 -3.82 -17.79 9.62
CA GLY A 236 -2.76 -17.70 10.63
C GLY A 236 -1.37 -17.40 10.07
N CYS A 237 -1.29 -16.67 8.94
CA CYS A 237 -0.02 -16.10 8.52
C CYS A 237 0.40 -14.98 9.47
N VAL A 238 1.71 -14.76 9.62
CA VAL A 238 2.25 -13.75 10.54
C VAL A 238 2.97 -12.68 9.74
N LEU A 239 2.39 -11.49 9.70
CA LEU A 239 2.98 -10.29 9.11
C LEU A 239 3.95 -9.66 10.12
N THR A 240 5.16 -9.32 9.67
CA THR A 240 6.19 -8.73 10.54
C THR A 240 6.70 -7.37 10.12
N LYS A 241 6.56 -7.03 8.83
CA LYS A 241 7.05 -5.76 8.31
C LYS A 241 6.28 -5.33 7.07
N VAL A 242 6.05 -4.03 6.95
CA VAL A 242 5.71 -3.37 5.68
C VAL A 242 6.68 -2.22 5.44
N GLU A 243 7.29 -2.20 4.26
CA GLU A 243 8.27 -1.17 3.88
C GLU A 243 8.11 -0.76 2.41
N ARG A 244 8.51 0.47 2.07
CA ARG A 244 8.68 0.85 0.67
C ARG A 244 9.94 0.18 0.12
N ALA A 245 9.81 -0.55 -0.98
CA ALA A 245 10.87 -1.34 -1.59
C ALA A 245 11.27 -0.84 -3.00
N GLY A 246 10.61 0.21 -3.51
CA GLY A 246 10.88 0.77 -4.82
C GLY A 246 9.69 1.51 -5.40
N SER A 247 9.68 1.66 -6.72
CA SER A 247 8.60 2.31 -7.46
C SER A 247 8.33 1.67 -8.82
N PHE A 248 7.13 1.91 -9.35
CA PHE A 248 6.71 1.56 -10.71
C PHE A 248 5.97 2.74 -11.36
N ASP A 249 5.75 2.69 -12.68
CA ASP A 249 4.88 3.65 -13.37
C ASP A 249 3.41 3.27 -13.14
N PRO A 250 2.61 4.08 -12.43
CA PRO A 250 1.23 3.74 -12.12
C PRO A 250 0.24 4.01 -13.27
N ALA A 251 0.68 4.58 -14.40
CA ALA A 251 -0.20 4.96 -15.49
C ALA A 251 -0.97 3.74 -16.05
N GLY A 252 -2.31 3.81 -15.96
CA GLY A 252 -3.20 2.75 -16.44
C GLY A 252 -3.12 1.44 -15.66
N VAL A 253 -2.35 1.37 -14.56
CA VAL A 253 -2.18 0.14 -13.80
C VAL A 253 -3.38 -0.10 -12.90
N VAL A 254 -4.03 -1.24 -13.11
CA VAL A 254 -5.14 -1.75 -12.30
C VAL A 254 -4.61 -2.45 -11.06
N ALA A 255 -3.61 -3.32 -11.19
CA ALA A 255 -2.97 -3.96 -10.06
C ALA A 255 -1.51 -4.28 -10.38
N TYR A 256 -0.64 -4.20 -9.37
CA TYR A 256 0.79 -4.46 -9.53
C TYR A 256 1.35 -5.26 -8.37
N GLY A 257 2.26 -6.18 -8.68
CA GLY A 257 3.00 -6.98 -7.73
C GLY A 257 2.96 -8.46 -8.11
N GLU A 258 4.09 -9.14 -7.95
CA GLU A 258 4.19 -10.54 -8.35
C GLU A 258 3.19 -11.43 -7.61
N ARG A 259 2.37 -12.21 -8.33
CA ARG A 259 1.43 -13.17 -7.75
C ARG A 259 1.48 -14.51 -8.48
N PHE A 260 1.42 -15.61 -7.75
CA PHE A 260 1.01 -16.88 -8.35
C PHE A 260 -0.42 -16.75 -8.87
N CYS A 261 -0.65 -17.20 -10.11
CA CYS A 261 -1.97 -17.11 -10.74
C CYS A 261 -3.02 -18.02 -10.10
N GLY A 262 -4.29 -17.76 -10.43
CA GLY A 262 -5.43 -18.11 -9.60
C GLY A 262 -5.70 -17.07 -8.50
N THR A 263 -5.16 -15.86 -8.67
CA THR A 263 -5.32 -14.73 -7.74
C THR A 263 -6.48 -13.84 -8.15
N ASN A 264 -7.08 -13.19 -7.15
CA ASN A 264 -8.17 -12.26 -7.31
C ASN A 264 -7.61 -10.84 -7.37
N VAL A 265 -8.08 -10.08 -8.35
CA VAL A 265 -7.77 -8.67 -8.55
C VAL A 265 -9.06 -7.89 -8.29
N PHE A 266 -9.00 -6.94 -7.37
CA PHE A 266 -10.14 -6.11 -6.97
C PHE A 266 -10.09 -4.80 -7.74
N THR A 267 -11.11 -4.51 -8.54
CA THR A 267 -11.12 -3.34 -9.44
C THR A 267 -12.52 -3.05 -9.98
N VAL A 268 -12.74 -1.81 -10.41
CA VAL A 268 -13.84 -1.43 -11.30
C VAL A 268 -13.25 -0.96 -12.62
N LEU A 269 -13.53 -1.70 -13.70
CA LEU A 269 -13.07 -1.32 -15.03
C LEU A 269 -13.96 -0.20 -15.60
N PRO A 270 -13.37 0.81 -16.29
CA PRO A 270 -14.16 1.81 -17.00
C PRO A 270 -15.08 1.17 -18.05
N GLU A 271 -16.32 1.65 -18.18
CA GLU A 271 -17.27 1.14 -19.18
C GLU A 271 -16.78 1.31 -20.63
N SER A 272 -15.90 2.28 -20.85
CA SER A 272 -15.26 2.56 -22.14
C SER A 272 -14.04 1.69 -22.44
N ALA A 273 -13.60 0.84 -21.50
CA ALA A 273 -12.44 -0.01 -21.71
C ALA A 273 -12.72 -1.03 -22.82
N THR A 274 -11.77 -1.19 -23.74
CA THR A 274 -11.86 -2.18 -24.82
C THR A 274 -10.83 -3.28 -24.68
N GLN A 275 -9.83 -3.10 -23.82
CA GLN A 275 -8.73 -4.02 -23.62
C GLN A 275 -8.29 -4.07 -22.15
N LEU A 276 -7.75 -5.21 -21.74
CA LEU A 276 -7.03 -5.41 -20.48
C LEU A 276 -5.73 -6.15 -20.77
N ALA A 277 -4.60 -5.57 -20.39
CA ALA A 277 -3.30 -6.20 -20.50
C ALA A 277 -2.91 -6.89 -19.19
N VAL A 278 -2.41 -8.11 -19.27
CA VAL A 278 -1.93 -8.89 -18.14
C VAL A 278 -0.49 -9.31 -18.43
N THR A 279 0.45 -8.84 -17.62
CA THR A 279 1.87 -9.14 -17.79
C THR A 279 2.29 -10.24 -16.81
N PHE A 280 2.95 -11.27 -17.33
CA PHE A 280 3.54 -12.37 -16.57
C PHE A 280 5.06 -12.34 -16.62
N THR A 281 5.72 -12.97 -15.65
CA THR A 281 7.18 -13.09 -15.59
C THR A 281 7.80 -13.83 -16.78
N ALA A 282 7.02 -14.67 -17.47
CA ALA A 282 7.42 -15.44 -18.65
C ALA A 282 6.16 -15.88 -19.42
N ALA A 283 6.35 -16.51 -20.58
CA ALA A 283 5.24 -17.11 -21.34
C ALA A 283 4.53 -18.19 -20.50
N VAL A 284 3.21 -18.27 -20.68
CA VAL A 284 2.32 -19.21 -19.95
C VAL A 284 1.59 -20.12 -20.94
N ASP A 285 1.19 -21.30 -20.47
CA ASP A 285 0.51 -22.30 -21.31
C ASP A 285 -0.92 -21.85 -21.66
N TYR A 286 -1.54 -21.11 -20.74
CA TYR A 286 -2.85 -20.50 -20.90
C TYR A 286 -2.96 -19.23 -20.04
N ALA A 287 -3.77 -18.28 -20.47
CA ALA A 287 -4.14 -17.10 -19.71
C ALA A 287 -5.63 -16.83 -19.93
N GLN A 288 -6.40 -16.75 -18.85
CA GLN A 288 -7.84 -16.53 -18.89
C GLN A 288 -8.25 -15.45 -17.89
N LEU A 289 -9.26 -14.67 -18.28
CA LEU A 289 -9.98 -13.78 -17.38
C LEU A 289 -11.22 -14.52 -16.89
N MET A 290 -11.32 -14.73 -15.58
CA MET A 290 -12.50 -15.32 -14.96
C MET A 290 -13.24 -14.25 -14.17
N ASN A 291 -14.56 -14.38 -14.09
CA ASN A 291 -15.31 -13.65 -13.06
C ASN A 291 -15.02 -14.23 -11.66
N SER A 292 -15.49 -13.55 -10.61
CA SER A 292 -15.32 -14.00 -9.22
C SER A 292 -15.95 -15.36 -8.88
N SER A 293 -16.83 -15.89 -9.75
CA SER A 293 -17.41 -17.24 -9.62
C SER A 293 -16.61 -18.31 -10.38
N TRP A 294 -15.37 -18.02 -10.79
CA TRP A 294 -14.52 -18.92 -11.58
C TRP A 294 -15.14 -19.35 -12.92
N THR A 295 -16.02 -18.52 -13.48
CA THR A 295 -16.53 -18.73 -14.85
C THR A 295 -15.63 -17.98 -15.83
N ASP A 296 -15.14 -18.67 -16.86
CA ASP A 296 -14.34 -18.08 -17.92
C ASP A 296 -15.17 -17.05 -18.68
N LEU A 297 -14.64 -15.83 -18.81
CA LEU A 297 -15.27 -14.77 -19.58
C LEU A 297 -15.10 -14.99 -21.10
N ALA A 298 -14.28 -15.96 -21.51
CA ALA A 298 -13.98 -16.29 -22.90
C ALA A 298 -13.38 -15.10 -23.69
N ALA A 299 -12.64 -14.24 -22.99
CA ALA A 299 -11.94 -13.12 -23.60
C ALA A 299 -10.78 -13.62 -24.47
N THR A 300 -10.78 -13.24 -25.75
CA THR A 300 -9.67 -13.55 -26.65
C THR A 300 -8.48 -12.65 -26.37
N SER A 301 -7.27 -13.19 -26.37
CA SER A 301 -6.04 -12.41 -26.17
C SER A 301 -5.00 -12.64 -27.26
N SER A 302 -4.21 -11.60 -27.54
CA SER A 302 -2.91 -11.71 -28.21
C SER A 302 -1.79 -11.56 -27.17
N SER A 303 -0.60 -12.12 -27.42
CA SER A 303 0.56 -11.96 -26.52
C SER A 303 1.75 -11.29 -27.20
N LYS A 304 2.58 -10.64 -26.39
CA LYS A 304 3.83 -9.99 -26.80
C LYS A 304 4.91 -10.25 -25.74
N THR A 305 6.08 -10.71 -26.18
CA THR A 305 7.28 -10.77 -25.33
C THR A 305 7.94 -9.40 -25.25
N ASN A 306 8.18 -8.93 -24.03
CA ASN A 306 8.84 -7.68 -23.74
C ASN A 306 10.37 -7.83 -23.76
N ALA A 307 11.08 -6.70 -23.82
CA ALA A 307 12.55 -6.70 -23.89
C ALA A 307 13.22 -7.29 -22.65
N ASP A 308 12.56 -7.25 -21.50
CA ASP A 308 13.01 -7.82 -20.23
C ASP A 308 12.67 -9.32 -20.06
N GLY A 309 12.06 -9.94 -21.07
CA GLY A 309 11.65 -11.35 -21.06
C GLY A 309 10.28 -11.61 -20.45
N THR A 310 9.62 -10.60 -19.87
CA THR A 310 8.22 -10.70 -19.44
C THR A 310 7.30 -10.85 -20.65
N VAL A 311 6.09 -11.38 -20.45
CA VAL A 311 5.13 -11.57 -21.54
C VAL A 311 3.79 -10.94 -21.18
N THR A 312 3.29 -10.07 -22.06
CA THR A 312 2.02 -9.38 -21.88
C THR A 312 0.96 -10.01 -22.77
N TYR A 313 -0.18 -10.38 -22.18
CA TYR A 313 -1.36 -10.87 -22.87
C TYR A 313 -2.42 -9.77 -22.85
N THR A 314 -2.84 -9.30 -24.02
CA THR A 314 -3.84 -8.24 -24.17
C THR A 314 -5.18 -8.87 -24.54
N PHE A 315 -6.12 -8.84 -23.60
CA PHE A 315 -7.47 -9.36 -23.74
C PHE A 315 -8.40 -8.30 -24.33
N GLY A 316 -9.21 -8.66 -25.32
CA GLY A 316 -10.33 -7.84 -25.75
C GLY A 316 -11.47 -7.91 -24.74
N LEU A 317 -12.04 -6.76 -24.38
CA LEU A 317 -13.16 -6.64 -23.45
C LEU A 317 -14.45 -6.29 -24.19
N THR A 318 -15.54 -6.96 -23.81
CA THR A 318 -16.90 -6.57 -24.20
C THR A 318 -17.61 -5.89 -23.02
N ALA A 319 -18.70 -5.17 -23.31
CA ALA A 319 -19.53 -4.54 -22.28
C ALA A 319 -20.08 -5.57 -21.26
N ASP A 320 -20.42 -6.77 -21.71
CA ASP A 320 -20.92 -7.86 -20.84
C ASP A 320 -19.83 -8.36 -19.89
N MET A 321 -18.59 -8.49 -20.38
CA MET A 321 -17.44 -8.88 -19.54
C MET A 321 -17.16 -7.82 -18.47
N ILE A 322 -17.14 -6.55 -18.85
CA ILE A 322 -16.97 -5.43 -17.92
C ILE A 322 -18.08 -5.42 -16.87
N SER A 323 -19.34 -5.60 -17.30
CA SER A 323 -20.49 -5.67 -16.40
C SER A 323 -20.37 -6.83 -15.41
N ALA A 324 -19.91 -8.00 -15.86
CA ALA A 324 -19.70 -9.17 -15.01
C ALA A 324 -18.61 -8.95 -13.95
N ILE A 325 -17.51 -8.30 -14.31
CA ILE A 325 -16.42 -7.93 -13.39
C ILE A 325 -16.91 -6.89 -12.39
N ASN A 326 -17.48 -5.79 -12.89
CA ASN A 326 -17.90 -4.64 -12.08
C ASN A 326 -19.05 -4.97 -11.11
N ALA A 327 -19.89 -5.96 -11.44
CA ALA A 327 -20.95 -6.43 -10.55
C ALA A 327 -20.43 -6.95 -9.19
N LYS A 328 -19.19 -7.46 -9.16
CA LYS A 328 -18.51 -7.92 -7.95
C LYS A 328 -17.23 -7.15 -7.62
N LYS A 329 -16.85 -6.21 -8.49
CA LYS A 329 -15.60 -5.44 -8.42
C LYS A 329 -14.36 -6.34 -8.34
N GLU A 330 -14.41 -7.45 -9.06
CA GLU A 330 -13.45 -8.53 -8.90
C GLU A 330 -13.33 -9.35 -10.18
N LEU A 331 -12.08 -9.63 -10.56
CA LEU A 331 -11.72 -10.57 -11.62
C LEU A 331 -10.63 -11.53 -11.12
N ILE A 332 -10.54 -12.70 -11.73
CA ILE A 332 -9.50 -13.68 -11.43
C ILE A 332 -8.62 -13.86 -12.67
N ILE A 333 -7.30 -13.78 -12.46
CA ILE A 333 -6.32 -14.12 -13.48
C ILE A 333 -6.00 -15.61 -13.34
N ASN A 334 -6.56 -16.43 -14.23
CA ASN A 334 -6.33 -17.88 -14.23
C ASN A 334 -5.24 -18.25 -15.24
N SER A 335 -4.15 -18.81 -14.75
CA SER A 335 -2.97 -19.20 -15.52
C SER A 335 -2.07 -20.13 -14.69
N ASN A 336 -1.05 -20.72 -15.31
CA ASN A 336 0.01 -21.46 -14.63
C ASN A 336 1.26 -20.59 -14.29
N GLY A 337 1.27 -19.31 -14.65
CA GLY A 337 2.40 -18.41 -14.44
C GLY A 337 2.37 -17.59 -13.14
N LYS A 338 3.26 -16.59 -13.11
CA LYS A 338 3.26 -15.51 -12.11
C LYS A 338 2.88 -14.20 -12.78
N LEU A 339 1.77 -13.62 -12.33
CA LEU A 339 1.34 -12.27 -12.66
C LEU A 339 2.38 -11.27 -12.17
N ILE A 340 2.62 -10.19 -12.91
CA ILE A 340 3.36 -8.99 -12.48
C ILE A 340 2.39 -7.81 -12.36
N SER A 341 1.59 -7.57 -13.40
CA SER A 341 0.67 -6.44 -13.44
C SER A 341 -0.56 -6.69 -14.32
N VAL A 342 -1.64 -5.97 -14.00
CA VAL A 342 -2.86 -5.83 -14.80
C VAL A 342 -2.99 -4.36 -15.14
N ASN A 343 -3.16 -4.04 -16.42
CA ASN A 343 -3.16 -2.66 -16.91
C ASN A 343 -4.29 -2.45 -17.93
N LEU A 344 -4.81 -1.22 -17.98
CA LEU A 344 -5.65 -0.71 -19.05
C LEU A 344 -4.73 -0.04 -20.10
N PRO A 345 -4.50 -0.66 -21.27
CA PRO A 345 -3.64 -0.07 -22.28
C PRO A 345 -4.17 1.29 -22.71
N SER A 346 -3.26 2.26 -22.82
CA SER A 346 -3.59 3.50 -23.54
C SER A 346 -3.71 3.17 -25.03
N GLY A 347 -4.53 3.92 -25.79
CA GLY A 347 -4.82 3.64 -27.19
C GLY A 347 -3.56 3.47 -28.09
N ASP A 348 -2.42 4.02 -27.68
CA ASP A 348 -1.15 3.95 -28.40
C ASP A 348 -0.43 2.59 -28.21
N ASP A 349 -0.69 1.87 -27.11
CA ASP A 349 -0.13 0.53 -26.83
C ASP A 349 -0.91 -0.61 -27.50
N SER A 350 -2.11 -0.31 -28.02
CA SER A 350 -2.98 -1.26 -28.71
C SER A 350 -2.53 -1.60 -30.14
N GLY A 351 -1.47 -0.93 -30.62
CA GLY A 351 -1.03 -0.91 -32.01
C GLY A 351 0.25 -1.68 -32.30
N ILE A 352 0.36 -2.94 -31.90
CA ILE A 352 1.18 -3.89 -32.66
C ILE A 352 0.29 -5.10 -32.95
N ALA A 353 -0.67 -4.90 -33.85
CA ALA A 353 -1.03 -5.99 -34.74
C ALA A 353 0.28 -6.45 -35.37
N ASP A 354 0.63 -7.73 -35.21
CA ASP A 354 1.75 -8.34 -35.90
C ASP A 354 1.72 -7.88 -37.36
N ILE A 355 2.65 -6.98 -37.71
CA ILE A 355 3.05 -6.83 -39.09
C ILE A 355 3.66 -8.19 -39.39
N VAL A 356 2.90 -9.02 -40.11
CA VAL A 356 3.47 -10.09 -40.92
C VAL A 356 4.59 -9.41 -41.69
N ALA A 357 5.83 -9.60 -41.23
CA ALA A 357 6.99 -9.05 -41.89
C ALA A 357 6.99 -9.69 -43.27
N ASP A 358 6.58 -8.93 -44.27
CA ASP A 358 6.48 -9.41 -45.64
C ASP A 358 7.88 -9.87 -46.07
N GLU A 359 8.09 -11.19 -46.04
CA GLU A 359 9.33 -11.81 -46.51
C GLU A 359 9.50 -11.63 -48.03
N ASN A 360 8.54 -10.99 -48.71
CA ASN A 360 8.57 -10.63 -50.13
C ASN A 360 8.87 -9.15 -50.39
N ALA A 361 9.21 -8.34 -49.38
CA ALA A 361 9.68 -6.98 -49.63
C ALA A 361 10.94 -6.98 -50.54
N PRO A 362 11.12 -5.99 -51.43
CA PRO A 362 12.29 -5.89 -52.30
C PRO A 362 13.60 -5.89 -51.51
N VAL A 363 14.61 -6.56 -52.05
CA VAL A 363 15.96 -6.60 -51.46
C VAL A 363 16.70 -5.32 -51.83
N GLU A 364 17.25 -4.64 -50.84
CA GLU A 364 18.05 -3.42 -51.01
C GLU A 364 19.45 -3.64 -50.41
N TYR A 365 20.47 -3.09 -51.05
CA TYR A 365 21.86 -3.16 -50.59
C TYR A 365 22.37 -1.76 -50.22
N PHE A 366 23.15 -1.69 -49.15
CA PHE A 366 23.81 -0.47 -48.69
C PHE A 366 25.29 -0.74 -48.43
N ASN A 367 26.15 0.23 -48.72
CA ASN A 367 27.56 0.17 -48.31
C ASN A 367 27.68 0.40 -46.79
N LEU A 368 28.89 0.24 -46.24
CA LEU A 368 29.12 0.40 -44.79
C LEU A 368 28.94 1.84 -44.27
N GLN A 369 28.76 2.81 -45.17
CA GLN A 369 28.45 4.20 -44.85
C GLN A 369 26.94 4.50 -44.93
N GLY A 370 26.11 3.49 -45.23
CA GLY A 370 24.66 3.63 -45.32
C GLY A 370 24.15 4.19 -46.65
N ILE A 371 24.98 4.23 -47.70
CA ILE A 371 24.57 4.66 -49.04
C ILE A 371 24.00 3.46 -49.80
N ARG A 372 22.82 3.61 -50.40
CA ARG A 372 22.14 2.58 -51.21
C ARG A 372 22.91 2.28 -52.49
N VAL A 373 23.01 0.99 -52.86
CA VAL A 373 23.72 0.47 -54.02
C VAL A 373 22.77 -0.39 -54.86
N GLU A 374 22.46 0.04 -56.07
CA GLU A 374 21.52 -0.67 -56.97
C GLU A 374 22.11 -1.93 -57.62
N ASN A 375 23.42 -1.93 -57.90
CA ASN A 375 24.13 -3.06 -58.51
C ASN A 375 25.39 -3.37 -57.68
N PRO A 376 25.27 -4.13 -56.59
CA PRO A 376 26.42 -4.43 -55.74
C PRO A 376 27.42 -5.35 -56.46
N GLU A 377 28.66 -4.89 -56.60
CA GLU A 377 29.80 -5.70 -57.04
C GLU A 377 30.35 -6.54 -55.87
N ASN A 378 31.38 -7.36 -56.12
CA ASN A 378 32.02 -8.19 -55.10
C ASN A 378 32.50 -7.37 -53.90
N GLY A 379 31.99 -7.66 -52.71
CA GLY A 379 32.25 -6.85 -51.52
C GLY A 379 31.31 -7.13 -50.35
N LEU A 380 31.52 -6.40 -49.25
CA LEU A 380 30.71 -6.48 -48.03
C LEU A 380 29.62 -5.39 -48.04
N TYR A 381 28.37 -5.81 -47.86
CA TYR A 381 27.19 -4.93 -47.87
C TYR A 381 26.27 -5.19 -46.69
N ILE A 382 25.40 -4.22 -46.45
CA ILE A 382 24.23 -4.34 -45.59
C ILE A 382 23.04 -4.65 -46.51
N ARG A 383 22.45 -5.84 -46.39
CA ARG A 383 21.24 -6.26 -47.10
C ARG A 383 20.03 -5.96 -46.22
N ARG A 384 19.09 -5.17 -46.73
CA ARG A 384 17.78 -4.91 -46.11
C ARG A 384 16.69 -5.58 -46.92
N GLN A 385 15.81 -6.31 -46.24
CA GLN A 385 14.59 -6.87 -46.84
C GLN A 385 13.46 -6.69 -45.83
N GLY A 386 12.53 -5.77 -46.13
CA GLY A 386 11.53 -5.32 -45.15
C GLY A 386 12.22 -4.80 -43.88
N ASN A 387 11.88 -5.38 -42.73
CA ASN A 387 12.46 -5.02 -41.43
C ASN A 387 13.72 -5.84 -41.06
N LYS A 388 14.15 -6.80 -41.90
CA LYS A 388 15.36 -7.61 -41.67
C LYS A 388 16.58 -6.93 -42.28
N VAL A 389 17.63 -6.76 -41.47
CA VAL A 389 18.93 -6.19 -41.89
C VAL A 389 20.04 -7.20 -41.57
N SER A 390 20.88 -7.55 -42.55
CA SER A 390 22.01 -8.45 -42.36
C SER A 390 23.26 -7.98 -43.11
N LYS A 391 24.44 -8.32 -42.59
CA LYS A 391 25.71 -8.12 -43.31
C LYS A 391 25.93 -9.31 -44.24
N VAL A 392 26.15 -9.05 -45.52
CA VAL A 392 26.36 -10.08 -46.54
C VAL A 392 27.60 -9.78 -47.37
N ILE A 393 28.30 -10.84 -47.78
CA ILE A 393 29.41 -10.75 -48.73
C ILE A 393 28.91 -11.23 -50.08
N ILE A 394 28.98 -10.38 -51.09
CA ILE A 394 28.73 -10.71 -52.49
C ILE A 394 30.08 -11.13 -53.09
N ARG A 395 30.12 -12.27 -53.79
CA ARG A 395 31.33 -12.92 -54.31
C ARG A 395 31.25 -13.20 -55.79
#